data_AF-A0AAW3FGE2-F1
#
_entry.id   AF-A0AAW3FGE2-F1
#
_cell.length_a   1.000
_cell.length_b   1.000
_cell.length_c   1.000
_cell.angle_alpha   90.00
_cell.angle_beta   90.00
_cell.angle_gamma   90.00
#
_symmetry.space_group_name_H-M   'P 1'
#
loop_
_entity.id
_entity.type
_entity.pdbx_description
1 polymer ?
#
loop_
_entity_poly.entity_id
_entity_poly.type
_entity_poly.pdbx_seq_one_letter_code
_entity_poly.pdbx_strand_id
1 'polypeptide(L)'
;MNKSTLHTVNRVKANKIKSTLMLFLLILVPMCGRACATDTLSAVCNDSLLTEQDSIIPSKLQTKMDNIGQKRLFQATYLGLPLIATGLLEKHFDDKFRRLRNGVMPEFDYRLDNYTQMAPAAILLGLKAAGVPSRSSWGRMLVSDAISIALMTGVVQGLKHTTDVTRPDGTNNQSFPSGHTATAFMTATMLSKEYGHISPWVSVGAYSVATATGLMRMANNKHWLSDVMVGAGIGILSTEFGYWIADAFMKDKGLNIRELQEEERLGRNNPSFLGLYMGFNVPLSKFHTDGGTTYQAAMGTVLGVEGAYFFNRNLGFGGRTTFSNIQVIVNGTASPDNTVNFYTFCLGPYFSLPLTLRWTVDTKLLATLTQYNTTKIENNYIQCDTGWGIGTGFSINYRVKKHFGFGLFSDYNIQPAHSQNCRAYVHTLTLGTKAAIRF
;
A
#
# COMPACT_ATOMS: atom_id res chain seq x y z
N MET A 1 24.70 9.57 32.74
CA MET A 1 25.10 9.03 31.41
C MET A 1 25.55 10.19 30.52
N ASN A 2 26.78 10.16 30.02
CA ASN A 2 27.48 11.34 29.50
C ASN A 2 27.04 11.71 28.06
N LYS A 3 26.86 13.01 27.77
CA LYS A 3 26.32 13.55 26.50
C LYS A 3 27.13 13.13 25.25
N SER A 4 28.43 12.85 25.41
CA SER A 4 29.30 12.39 24.32
C SER A 4 28.98 10.96 23.86
N THR A 5 28.53 10.09 24.78
CA THR A 5 28.21 8.69 24.46
C THR A 5 26.89 8.58 23.69
N LEU A 6 25.91 9.43 23.99
CA LEU A 6 24.62 9.47 23.30
C LEU A 6 24.75 9.96 21.84
N HIS A 7 25.62 10.96 21.61
CA HIS A 7 25.89 11.49 20.28
C HIS A 7 26.58 10.48 19.36
N THR A 8 27.49 9.68 19.91
CA THR A 8 28.19 8.63 19.15
C THR A 8 27.25 7.47 18.80
N VAL A 9 26.37 7.04 19.73
CA VAL A 9 25.38 5.99 19.47
C VAL A 9 24.36 6.42 18.40
N ASN A 10 23.93 7.69 18.41
CA ASN A 10 23.00 8.21 17.40
C ASN A 10 23.64 8.42 16.03
N ARG A 11 24.92 8.82 15.96
CA ARG A 11 25.68 8.86 14.68
C ARG A 11 25.87 7.45 14.10
N VAL A 12 26.17 6.45 14.94
CA VAL A 12 26.33 5.06 14.50
C VAL A 12 25.00 4.49 14.00
N LYS A 13 23.86 4.79 14.66
CA LYS A 13 22.51 4.41 14.17
C LYS A 13 22.14 5.07 12.85
N ALA A 14 22.39 6.38 12.69
CA ALA A 14 22.10 7.11 11.46
C ALA A 14 22.98 6.66 10.27
N ASN A 15 24.25 6.34 10.52
CA ASN A 15 25.14 5.78 9.50
C ASN A 15 24.81 4.32 9.16
N LYS A 16 24.32 3.51 10.11
CA LYS A 16 23.75 2.19 9.82
C LYS A 16 22.50 2.30 8.94
N ILE A 17 21.62 3.26 9.20
CA ILE A 17 20.41 3.50 8.40
C ILE A 17 20.77 3.93 6.97
N LYS A 18 21.70 4.87 6.80
CA LYS A 18 22.20 5.25 5.46
C LYS A 18 22.89 4.08 4.76
N SER A 19 23.70 3.30 5.47
CA SER A 19 24.39 2.13 4.92
C SER A 19 23.42 1.01 4.53
N THR A 20 22.38 0.73 5.33
CA THR A 20 21.38 -0.29 5.00
C THR A 20 20.42 0.16 3.91
N LEU A 21 20.02 1.44 3.87
CA LEU A 21 19.18 2.00 2.79
C LEU A 21 19.96 2.07 1.46
N MET A 22 21.25 2.41 1.52
CA MET A 22 22.14 2.43 0.36
C MET A 22 22.51 1.02 -0.09
N LEU A 23 22.67 0.05 0.82
CA LEU A 23 22.87 -1.37 0.49
C LEU A 23 21.59 -1.98 -0.10
N PHE A 24 20.41 -1.57 0.34
CA PHE A 24 19.14 -1.99 -0.26
C PHE A 24 18.93 -1.38 -1.65
N LEU A 25 19.31 -0.10 -1.86
CA LEU A 25 19.38 0.49 -3.20
C LEU A 25 20.43 -0.21 -4.08
N LEU A 26 21.60 -0.57 -3.53
CA LEU A 26 22.66 -1.29 -4.25
C LEU A 26 22.38 -2.78 -4.49
N ILE A 27 21.37 -3.37 -3.85
CA ILE A 27 20.89 -4.74 -4.13
C ILE A 27 19.74 -4.71 -5.15
N LEU A 28 18.98 -3.61 -5.24
CA LEU A 28 17.94 -3.41 -6.27
C LEU A 28 18.47 -2.84 -7.60
N VAL A 29 19.59 -2.11 -7.59
CA VAL A 29 20.13 -1.45 -8.78
C VAL A 29 20.98 -2.35 -9.73
N PRO A 30 21.63 -3.47 -9.33
CA PRO A 30 22.45 -4.24 -10.27
C PRO A 30 21.64 -5.28 -11.06
N MET A 31 20.33 -5.47 -10.81
CA MET A 31 19.48 -6.31 -11.67
C MET A 31 18.97 -5.59 -12.94
N CYS A 32 19.38 -4.33 -13.18
CA CYS A 32 19.04 -3.60 -14.40
C CYS A 32 20.24 -2.89 -15.06
N GLY A 33 21.47 -3.10 -14.55
CA GLY A 33 22.66 -2.31 -14.91
C GLY A 33 23.67 -2.96 -15.87
N ARG A 34 23.37 -4.11 -16.49
CA ARG A 34 24.25 -4.73 -17.50
C ARG A 34 23.47 -5.27 -18.69
N ALA A 35 22.80 -4.38 -19.42
CA ALA A 35 22.45 -4.57 -20.84
C ALA A 35 21.76 -3.31 -21.41
N CYS A 36 22.32 -2.11 -21.25
CA CYS A 36 21.85 -0.96 -22.05
C CYS A 36 22.84 0.20 -21.95
N ALA A 37 23.93 0.12 -22.70
CA ALA A 37 24.75 1.29 -23.02
C ALA A 37 25.55 0.95 -24.28
N THR A 38 24.89 0.82 -25.44
CA THR A 38 25.53 1.05 -26.74
C THR A 38 24.59 1.15 -27.96
N ASP A 39 23.32 0.72 -27.93
CA ASP A 39 22.55 0.59 -29.20
C ASP A 39 21.22 1.36 -29.33
N THR A 40 20.87 2.29 -28.43
CA THR A 40 19.50 2.89 -28.42
C THR A 40 19.37 4.31 -28.99
N LEU A 41 20.42 4.89 -29.57
CA LEU A 41 20.36 6.27 -30.12
C LEU A 41 20.16 6.35 -31.64
N SER A 42 20.04 5.23 -32.35
CA SER A 42 19.87 5.20 -33.82
C SER A 42 18.45 4.92 -34.30
N ALA A 43 17.50 4.58 -33.43
CA ALA A 43 16.18 4.07 -33.84
C ALA A 43 15.02 5.09 -33.78
N VAL A 44 15.29 6.38 -33.53
CA VAL A 44 14.20 7.39 -33.35
C VAL A 44 13.92 8.22 -34.60
N CYS A 45 14.68 8.03 -35.69
CA CYS A 45 14.39 8.69 -36.96
C CYS A 45 14.29 7.66 -38.08
N ASN A 46 13.12 7.04 -38.25
CA ASN A 46 12.51 6.83 -39.56
C ASN A 46 11.12 6.17 -39.44
N ASP A 47 10.24 6.62 -40.34
CA ASP A 47 9.01 6.01 -40.82
C ASP A 47 7.71 6.10 -40.00
N SER A 48 7.08 7.25 -40.22
CA SER A 48 5.70 7.42 -40.67
C SER A 48 5.02 6.19 -41.31
N LEU A 49 3.76 5.95 -40.91
CA LEU A 49 2.69 5.26 -41.65
C LEU A 49 2.96 3.83 -42.18
N LEU A 50 2.70 2.81 -41.36
CA LEU A 50 2.06 1.58 -41.82
C LEU A 50 1.21 0.96 -40.70
N THR A 51 -0.10 0.87 -40.94
CA THR A 51 -0.97 -0.15 -40.35
C THR A 51 -0.52 -1.51 -40.89
N GLU A 52 0.11 -2.32 -40.05
CA GLU A 52 0.27 -3.75 -40.30
C GLU A 52 0.18 -4.56 -39.02
N GLN A 53 -0.21 -5.81 -39.22
CA GLN A 53 -0.71 -6.78 -38.27
C GLN A 53 0.39 -7.25 -37.31
N ASP A 54 0.49 -6.59 -36.16
CA ASP A 54 1.56 -6.84 -35.19
C ASP A 54 1.31 -8.11 -34.35
N SER A 55 1.61 -9.28 -34.93
CA SER A 55 1.96 -10.48 -34.15
C SER A 55 3.34 -10.27 -33.52
N ILE A 56 3.37 -9.47 -32.46
CA ILE A 56 4.59 -9.16 -31.68
C ILE A 56 5.08 -10.44 -31.01
N ILE A 57 6.22 -10.97 -31.47
CA ILE A 57 6.99 -11.98 -30.74
C ILE A 57 7.36 -11.34 -29.39
N PRO A 58 6.88 -11.87 -28.24
CA PRO A 58 7.15 -11.26 -26.96
C PRO A 58 8.66 -11.30 -26.69
N SER A 59 9.22 -10.17 -26.26
CA SER A 59 10.66 -10.11 -25.95
C SER A 59 11.03 -11.12 -24.86
N LYS A 60 12.29 -11.58 -24.85
CA LYS A 60 12.80 -12.50 -23.81
C LYS A 60 12.56 -11.97 -22.39
N LEU A 61 12.57 -10.65 -22.22
CA LEU A 61 12.27 -9.98 -20.95
C LEU A 61 10.78 -10.08 -20.59
N GLN A 62 9.88 -9.82 -21.54
CA GLN A 62 8.43 -9.93 -21.36
C GLN A 62 8.03 -11.36 -20.94
N THR A 63 8.58 -12.36 -21.63
CA THR A 63 8.34 -13.78 -21.32
C THR A 63 8.84 -14.16 -19.91
N LYS A 64 10.02 -13.66 -19.50
CA LYS A 64 10.53 -13.88 -18.13
C LYS A 64 9.66 -13.22 -17.06
N MET A 65 9.18 -11.99 -17.31
CA MET A 65 8.32 -11.26 -16.38
C MET A 65 6.95 -11.92 -16.21
N ASP A 66 6.37 -12.44 -17.30
CA ASP A 66 5.11 -13.19 -17.25
C ASP A 66 5.28 -14.52 -16.51
N ASN A 67 6.38 -15.24 -16.76
CA ASN A 67 6.70 -16.48 -16.04
C ASN A 67 6.82 -16.28 -14.52
N ILE A 68 7.31 -15.13 -14.04
CA ILE A 68 7.38 -14.84 -12.60
C ILE A 68 5.97 -14.66 -12.01
N GLY A 69 5.10 -13.92 -12.70
CA GLY A 69 3.71 -13.70 -12.28
C GLY A 69 2.84 -14.96 -12.28
N GLN A 70 3.22 -15.96 -13.07
CA GLN A 70 2.54 -17.25 -13.16
C GLN A 70 2.97 -18.27 -12.09
N LYS A 71 4.07 -18.03 -11.37
CA LYS A 71 4.48 -18.95 -10.30
C LYS A 71 3.45 -18.95 -9.18
N ARG A 72 2.95 -20.15 -8.82
CA ARG A 72 2.00 -20.33 -7.71
C ARG A 72 2.44 -19.69 -6.40
N LEU A 73 3.74 -19.72 -6.09
CA LEU A 73 4.28 -19.06 -4.90
C LEU A 73 4.15 -17.52 -4.97
N PHE A 74 4.38 -16.92 -6.14
CA PHE A 74 4.20 -15.49 -6.33
C PHE A 74 2.72 -15.13 -6.18
N GLN A 75 1.83 -15.91 -6.78
CA GLN A 75 0.38 -15.75 -6.64
C GLN A 75 -0.14 -16.00 -5.21
N ALA A 76 0.53 -16.81 -4.40
CA ALA A 76 0.16 -16.96 -3.00
C ALA A 76 0.64 -15.79 -2.12
N THR A 77 1.66 -15.03 -2.56
CA THR A 77 2.38 -14.09 -1.69
C THR A 77 2.26 -12.61 -2.08
N TYR A 78 1.82 -12.32 -3.31
CA TYR A 78 1.88 -10.97 -3.89
C TYR A 78 1.07 -9.89 -3.17
N LEU A 79 0.01 -10.20 -2.40
CA LEU A 79 -0.67 -9.22 -1.54
C LEU A 79 -0.16 -9.24 -0.11
N GLY A 80 0.03 -10.43 0.43
CA GLY A 80 0.33 -10.58 1.83
C GLY A 80 1.74 -10.13 2.21
N LEU A 81 2.76 -10.46 1.39
CA LEU A 81 4.14 -10.07 1.69
C LEU A 81 4.36 -8.55 1.61
N PRO A 82 3.88 -7.82 0.58
CA PRO A 82 4.00 -6.38 0.58
C PRO A 82 3.34 -5.75 1.79
N LEU A 83 2.12 -6.16 2.17
CA LEU A 83 1.41 -5.63 3.36
C LEU A 83 2.20 -5.86 4.66
N ILE A 84 2.77 -7.06 4.83
CA ILE A 84 3.62 -7.37 5.99
C ILE A 84 4.89 -6.51 5.96
N ALA A 85 5.58 -6.45 4.83
CA ALA A 85 6.81 -5.68 4.71
C ALA A 85 6.57 -4.19 4.97
N THR A 86 5.51 -3.62 4.40
CA THR A 86 5.12 -2.23 4.66
C THR A 86 4.73 -2.02 6.11
N GLY A 87 3.95 -2.91 6.72
CA GLY A 87 3.58 -2.79 8.13
C GLY A 87 4.80 -2.87 9.07
N LEU A 88 5.78 -3.73 8.76
CA LEU A 88 7.03 -3.83 9.53
C LEU A 88 7.91 -2.58 9.38
N LEU A 89 7.95 -1.97 8.19
CA LEU A 89 8.61 -0.68 7.98
C LEU A 89 7.89 0.42 8.75
N GLU A 90 6.55 0.40 8.76
CA GLU A 90 5.70 1.35 9.46
C GLU A 90 5.77 1.26 10.98
N LYS A 91 6.12 0.10 11.54
CA LYS A 91 6.23 -0.10 13.00
C LYS A 91 7.14 0.94 13.69
N HIS A 92 8.14 1.46 12.97
CA HIS A 92 9.02 2.53 13.47
C HIS A 92 8.32 3.90 13.62
N PHE A 93 7.11 4.04 13.10
CA PHE A 93 6.34 5.28 12.98
C PHE A 93 4.97 5.20 13.67
N ASP A 94 4.68 4.15 14.43
CA ASP A 94 3.36 3.88 15.03
C ASP A 94 2.82 5.03 15.90
N ASP A 95 3.67 5.67 16.70
CA ASP A 95 3.30 6.84 17.50
C ASP A 95 2.79 8.03 16.66
N LYS A 96 3.24 8.14 15.40
CA LYS A 96 2.83 9.21 14.49
C LYS A 96 1.41 9.03 13.99
N PHE A 97 0.99 7.78 13.72
CA PHE A 97 -0.36 7.46 13.28
C PHE A 97 -1.41 7.63 14.38
N ARG A 98 -1.06 7.26 15.61
CA ARG A 98 -1.95 7.51 16.76
C ARG A 98 -2.28 8.99 16.91
N ARG A 99 -1.32 9.88 16.63
CA ARG A 99 -1.54 11.34 16.66
C ARG A 99 -2.43 11.82 15.52
N LEU A 100 -2.19 11.37 14.29
CA LEU A 100 -3.07 11.63 13.13
C LEU A 100 -4.53 11.30 13.45
N ARG A 101 -4.80 10.13 14.02
CA ARG A 101 -6.16 9.71 14.40
C ARG A 101 -6.71 10.50 15.60
N ASN A 102 -5.92 10.75 16.65
CA ASN A 102 -6.36 11.60 17.78
C ASN A 102 -6.76 13.01 17.34
N GLY A 103 -6.10 13.56 16.31
CA GLY A 103 -6.41 14.89 15.78
C GLY A 103 -7.67 14.95 14.91
N VAL A 104 -8.15 13.81 14.39
CA VAL A 104 -9.31 13.75 13.47
C VAL A 104 -10.54 13.13 14.13
N MET A 105 -10.36 12.11 14.99
CA MET A 105 -11.45 11.36 15.65
C MET A 105 -11.07 11.00 17.10
N PRO A 106 -11.15 11.95 18.04
CA PRO A 106 -10.74 11.73 19.44
C PRO A 106 -11.70 10.83 20.25
N GLU A 107 -12.99 10.77 19.90
CA GLU A 107 -14.07 10.14 20.71
C GLU A 107 -14.68 8.88 20.07
N PHE A 108 -14.02 8.26 19.08
CA PHE A 108 -14.57 7.08 18.40
C PHE A 108 -14.43 5.82 19.28
N ASP A 109 -15.56 5.30 19.79
CA ASP A 109 -15.67 4.01 20.49
C ASP A 109 -16.91 3.23 20.02
N TYR A 110 -16.74 2.37 19.01
CA TYR A 110 -17.81 1.53 18.48
C TYR A 110 -17.40 0.05 18.39
N ARG A 111 -18.27 -0.85 18.86
CA ARG A 111 -18.04 -2.32 18.88
C ARG A 111 -18.39 -3.06 17.57
N LEU A 112 -18.72 -2.33 16.50
CA LEU A 112 -19.14 -2.88 15.19
C LEU A 112 -18.06 -3.75 14.54
N ASP A 113 -16.81 -3.48 14.84
CA ASP A 113 -15.62 -4.21 14.42
C ASP A 113 -15.55 -5.67 14.92
N ASN A 114 -16.20 -6.01 16.05
CA ASN A 114 -16.30 -7.41 16.51
C ASN A 114 -17.18 -8.27 15.60
N TYR A 115 -18.19 -7.67 14.95
CA TYR A 115 -19.14 -8.37 14.09
C TYR A 115 -18.71 -8.34 12.63
N THR A 116 -18.22 -7.20 12.15
CA THR A 116 -17.83 -7.01 10.74
C THR A 116 -16.66 -7.90 10.33
N GLN A 117 -15.78 -8.32 11.26
CA GLN A 117 -14.69 -9.25 10.96
C GLN A 117 -15.17 -10.64 10.48
N MET A 118 -16.38 -11.07 10.88
CA MET A 118 -16.95 -12.36 10.52
C MET A 118 -17.95 -12.25 9.37
N ALA A 119 -18.34 -11.03 8.98
CA ALA A 119 -19.33 -10.82 7.93
C ALA A 119 -18.94 -11.49 6.59
N PRO A 120 -17.68 -11.42 6.11
CA PRO A 120 -17.32 -12.13 4.88
C PRO A 120 -17.48 -13.65 4.98
N ALA A 121 -17.20 -14.27 6.13
CA ALA A 121 -17.40 -15.70 6.34
C ALA A 121 -18.89 -16.08 6.42
N ALA A 122 -19.71 -15.26 7.07
CA ALA A 122 -21.16 -15.46 7.10
C ALA A 122 -21.75 -15.41 5.68
N ILE A 123 -21.30 -14.45 4.86
CA ILE A 123 -21.69 -14.34 3.45
C ILE A 123 -21.20 -15.56 2.65
N LEU A 124 -19.94 -15.99 2.84
CA LEU A 124 -19.37 -17.17 2.18
C LEU A 124 -20.24 -18.42 2.41
N LEU A 125 -20.55 -18.72 3.67
CA LEU A 125 -21.37 -19.87 4.05
C LEU A 125 -22.82 -19.70 3.62
N GLY A 126 -23.37 -18.49 3.73
CA GLY A 126 -24.73 -18.16 3.30
C GLY A 126 -24.96 -18.37 1.81
N LEU A 127 -24.06 -17.86 0.96
CA LEU A 127 -24.10 -18.08 -0.49
C LEU A 127 -23.99 -19.59 -0.82
N LYS A 128 -23.17 -20.32 -0.05
CA LYS A 128 -22.98 -21.76 -0.27
C LYS A 128 -24.22 -22.55 0.09
N ALA A 129 -24.86 -22.20 1.21
CA ALA A 129 -26.12 -22.79 1.65
C ALA A 129 -27.29 -22.45 0.71
N ALA A 130 -27.27 -21.25 0.12
CA ALA A 130 -28.23 -20.83 -0.90
C ALA A 130 -28.02 -21.51 -2.27
N GLY A 131 -27.02 -22.38 -2.42
CA GLY A 131 -26.76 -23.13 -3.64
C GLY A 131 -26.03 -22.35 -4.73
N VAL A 132 -25.45 -21.18 -4.42
CA VAL A 132 -24.66 -20.41 -5.39
C VAL A 132 -23.41 -21.22 -5.79
N PRO A 133 -23.12 -21.38 -7.09
CA PRO A 133 -21.95 -22.13 -7.53
C PRO A 133 -20.67 -21.44 -7.05
N SER A 134 -19.91 -22.12 -6.20
CA SER A 134 -18.60 -21.65 -5.74
C SER A 134 -17.48 -22.47 -6.38
N ARG A 135 -16.24 -21.98 -6.28
CA ARG A 135 -15.03 -22.66 -6.79
C ARG A 135 -14.93 -24.11 -6.32
N SER A 136 -15.25 -24.39 -5.06
CA SER A 136 -14.98 -25.68 -4.41
C SER A 136 -16.26 -26.42 -3.99
N SER A 137 -16.23 -27.73 -3.84
CA SER A 137 -17.29 -28.48 -3.14
C SER A 137 -17.31 -28.15 -1.65
N TRP A 138 -18.40 -28.45 -0.94
CA TRP A 138 -18.51 -28.21 0.51
C TRP A 138 -17.33 -28.76 1.29
N GLY A 139 -16.96 -30.03 1.07
CA GLY A 139 -15.83 -30.65 1.76
C GLY A 139 -14.49 -29.98 1.46
N ARG A 140 -14.24 -29.61 0.20
CA ARG A 140 -12.98 -28.94 -0.19
C ARG A 140 -12.89 -27.53 0.41
N MET A 141 -13.98 -26.77 0.37
CA MET A 141 -14.05 -25.43 0.94
C MET A 141 -13.75 -25.48 2.44
N LEU A 142 -14.45 -26.35 3.19
CA LEU A 142 -14.27 -26.48 4.63
C LEU A 142 -12.86 -26.95 5.02
N VAL A 143 -12.25 -27.88 4.28
CA VAL A 143 -10.86 -28.30 4.52
C VAL A 143 -9.90 -27.14 4.29
N SER A 144 -10.06 -26.41 3.19
CA SER A 144 -9.23 -25.23 2.88
C SER A 144 -9.38 -24.17 3.97
N ASP A 145 -10.62 -23.88 4.36
CA ASP A 145 -10.92 -22.87 5.38
C ASP A 145 -10.37 -23.26 6.76
N ALA A 146 -10.49 -24.53 7.15
CA ALA A 146 -9.96 -25.03 8.41
C ALA A 146 -8.43 -24.91 8.48
N ILE A 147 -7.72 -25.28 7.40
CA ILE A 147 -6.26 -25.14 7.32
C ILE A 147 -5.88 -23.65 7.40
N SER A 148 -6.58 -22.79 6.67
CA SER A 148 -6.34 -21.33 6.70
C SER A 148 -6.57 -20.73 8.08
N ILE A 149 -7.64 -21.11 8.79
CA ILE A 149 -7.92 -20.67 10.16
C ILE A 149 -6.82 -21.14 11.11
N ALA A 150 -6.39 -22.39 11.00
CA ALA A 150 -5.33 -22.95 11.84
C ALA A 150 -4.00 -22.20 11.64
N LEU A 151 -3.61 -21.95 10.38
CA LEU A 151 -2.41 -21.19 10.04
C LEU A 151 -2.48 -19.75 10.56
N MET A 152 -3.59 -19.05 10.30
CA MET A 152 -3.78 -17.65 10.73
C MET A 152 -3.72 -17.55 12.26
N THR A 153 -4.47 -18.40 12.95
CA THR A 153 -4.55 -18.43 14.42
C THR A 153 -3.18 -18.74 15.02
N GLY A 154 -2.48 -19.76 14.51
CA GLY A 154 -1.16 -20.14 14.98
C GLY A 154 -0.14 -19.01 14.85
N VAL A 155 -0.09 -18.35 13.68
CA VAL A 155 0.83 -17.23 13.44
C VAL A 155 0.48 -16.01 14.30
N VAL A 156 -0.80 -15.60 14.35
CA VAL A 156 -1.21 -14.43 15.12
C VAL A 156 -0.99 -14.63 16.61
N GLN A 157 -1.41 -15.77 17.17
CA GLN A 157 -1.25 -16.03 18.60
C GLN A 157 0.21 -16.24 18.98
N GLY A 158 0.99 -16.92 18.13
CA GLY A 158 2.43 -17.04 18.33
C GLY A 158 3.12 -15.67 18.38
N LEU A 159 2.79 -14.77 17.44
CA LEU A 159 3.36 -13.42 17.42
C LEU A 159 2.89 -12.55 18.60
N LYS A 160 1.62 -12.66 19.01
CA LYS A 160 1.10 -11.92 20.16
C LYS A 160 1.81 -12.28 21.46
N HIS A 161 2.05 -13.57 21.68
CA HIS A 161 2.72 -14.04 22.89
C HIS A 161 4.23 -13.82 22.90
N THR A 162 4.85 -13.63 21.73
CA THR A 162 6.31 -13.45 21.62
C THR A 162 6.73 -11.98 21.53
N THR A 163 5.88 -11.10 20.98
CA THR A 163 6.26 -9.70 20.74
C THR A 163 5.86 -8.72 21.84
N ASP A 164 4.88 -9.08 22.68
CA ASP A 164 4.40 -8.32 23.85
C ASP A 164 4.22 -6.81 23.60
N VAL A 165 3.66 -6.44 22.45
CA VAL A 165 3.50 -5.03 22.06
C VAL A 165 2.28 -4.42 22.77
N THR A 166 2.50 -3.39 23.59
CA THR A 166 1.45 -2.61 24.26
C THR A 166 0.52 -1.91 23.27
N ARG A 167 -0.78 -2.01 23.54
CA ARG A 167 -1.83 -1.35 22.74
C ARG A 167 -1.78 0.18 22.84
N PRO A 168 -2.27 0.91 21.82
CA PRO A 168 -2.33 2.37 21.85
C PRO A 168 -3.10 2.96 23.04
N ASP A 169 -4.10 2.25 23.55
CA ASP A 169 -4.92 2.59 24.71
C ASP A 169 -4.32 2.14 26.07
N GLY A 170 -3.18 1.43 26.06
CA GLY A 170 -2.52 0.93 27.28
C GLY A 170 -3.24 -0.24 27.96
N THR A 171 -4.29 -0.81 27.35
CA THR A 171 -5.12 -1.82 28.02
C THR A 171 -4.45 -3.17 28.22
N ASN A 172 -3.59 -3.59 27.28
CA ASN A 172 -2.78 -4.82 27.38
C ASN A 172 -1.62 -4.83 26.37
N ASN A 173 -0.80 -5.89 26.41
CA ASN A 173 0.36 -6.10 25.55
C ASN A 173 0.10 -7.02 24.34
N GLN A 174 -1.15 -7.13 23.91
CA GLN A 174 -1.55 -7.97 22.78
C GLN A 174 -1.94 -7.12 21.57
N SER A 175 -1.13 -6.11 21.22
CA SER A 175 -1.38 -5.27 20.04
C SER A 175 -0.97 -5.96 18.75
N PHE A 176 0.28 -6.43 18.65
CA PHE A 176 0.87 -6.90 17.40
C PHE A 176 0.71 -8.42 17.18
N PRO A 177 0.36 -8.89 15.97
CA PRO A 177 -0.39 -8.19 14.92
C PRO A 177 -1.88 -8.11 15.26
N SER A 178 -2.68 -7.34 14.51
CA SER A 178 -4.13 -7.24 14.76
C SER A 178 -4.85 -8.54 14.39
N GLY A 179 -5.35 -9.28 15.39
CA GLY A 179 -6.07 -10.54 15.15
C GLY A 179 -7.45 -10.34 14.49
N HIS A 180 -8.14 -9.23 14.81
CA HIS A 180 -9.42 -8.92 14.17
C HIS A 180 -9.23 -8.58 12.70
N THR A 181 -8.20 -7.80 12.38
CA THR A 181 -7.84 -7.50 11.00
C THR A 181 -7.39 -8.76 10.25
N ALA A 182 -6.56 -9.61 10.87
CA ALA A 182 -6.15 -10.89 10.28
C ALA A 182 -7.34 -11.79 9.96
N THR A 183 -8.31 -11.88 10.87
CA THR A 183 -9.55 -12.64 10.66
C THR A 183 -10.40 -12.04 9.55
N ALA A 184 -10.59 -10.73 9.52
CA ALA A 184 -11.38 -10.05 8.50
C ALA A 184 -10.78 -10.22 7.09
N PHE A 185 -9.46 -10.06 6.95
CA PHE A 185 -8.77 -10.25 5.67
C PHE A 185 -8.68 -11.72 5.25
N MET A 186 -8.56 -12.65 6.19
CA MET A 186 -8.64 -14.08 5.92
C MET A 186 -10.01 -14.44 5.34
N THR A 187 -11.09 -14.08 6.03
CA THR A 187 -12.46 -14.40 5.58
C THR A 187 -12.84 -13.68 4.29
N ALA A 188 -12.37 -12.44 4.08
CA ALA A 188 -12.52 -11.74 2.82
C ALA A 188 -11.78 -12.45 1.67
N THR A 189 -10.60 -12.99 1.93
CA THR A 189 -9.82 -13.75 0.94
C THR A 189 -10.49 -15.08 0.60
N MET A 190 -11.07 -15.79 1.58
CA MET A 190 -11.87 -17.01 1.36
C MET A 190 -13.07 -16.71 0.46
N LEU A 191 -13.85 -15.67 0.78
CA LEU A 191 -15.00 -15.24 -0.02
C LEU A 191 -14.58 -14.86 -1.45
N SER A 192 -13.46 -14.14 -1.61
CA SER A 192 -12.89 -13.77 -2.90
C SER A 192 -12.41 -14.99 -3.72
N LYS A 193 -11.83 -16.00 -3.07
CA LYS A 193 -11.39 -17.25 -3.71
C LYS A 193 -12.56 -18.10 -4.18
N GLU A 194 -13.61 -18.20 -3.37
CA GLU A 194 -14.76 -19.05 -3.67
C GLU A 194 -15.73 -18.42 -4.67
N TYR A 195 -15.95 -17.10 -4.60
CA TYR A 195 -17.01 -16.42 -5.36
C TYR A 195 -16.54 -15.23 -6.21
N GLY A 196 -15.28 -14.80 -6.10
CA GLY A 196 -14.78 -13.64 -6.86
C GLY A 196 -14.79 -13.83 -8.39
N HIS A 197 -14.90 -15.07 -8.87
CA HIS A 197 -15.04 -15.39 -10.30
C HIS A 197 -16.43 -15.06 -10.86
N ILE A 198 -17.46 -14.96 -10.00
CA ILE A 198 -18.85 -14.60 -10.38
C ILE A 198 -18.91 -13.10 -10.69
N SER A 199 -18.40 -12.29 -9.76
CA SER A 199 -18.38 -10.84 -9.91
C SER A 199 -17.21 -10.24 -9.15
N PRO A 200 -16.45 -9.30 -9.76
CA PRO A 200 -15.39 -8.57 -9.07
C PRO A 200 -15.88 -7.84 -7.83
N TRP A 201 -17.15 -7.41 -7.83
CA TRP A 201 -17.77 -6.69 -6.72
C TRP A 201 -17.84 -7.52 -5.44
N VAL A 202 -17.83 -8.86 -5.53
CA VAL A 202 -17.75 -9.73 -4.36
C VAL A 202 -16.42 -9.52 -3.64
N SER A 203 -15.31 -9.58 -4.37
CA SER A 203 -13.97 -9.33 -3.82
C SER A 203 -13.84 -7.90 -3.30
N VAL A 204 -14.35 -6.91 -4.05
CA VAL A 204 -14.33 -5.51 -3.63
C VAL A 204 -15.09 -5.34 -2.32
N GLY A 205 -16.34 -5.78 -2.25
CA GLY A 205 -17.16 -5.67 -1.04
C GLY A 205 -16.52 -6.39 0.16
N ALA A 206 -15.99 -7.61 -0.05
CA ALA A 206 -15.33 -8.38 0.99
C ALA A 206 -14.12 -7.65 1.58
N TYR A 207 -13.22 -7.16 0.73
CA TYR A 207 -12.04 -6.42 1.19
C TYR A 207 -12.41 -5.03 1.72
N SER A 208 -13.45 -4.36 1.21
CA SER A 208 -13.95 -3.10 1.78
C SER A 208 -14.42 -3.28 3.22
N VAL A 209 -15.18 -4.34 3.52
CA VAL A 209 -15.59 -4.66 4.89
C VAL A 209 -14.37 -4.95 5.77
N ALA A 210 -13.41 -5.73 5.27
CA ALA A 210 -12.19 -6.03 6.01
C ALA A 210 -11.33 -4.78 6.29
N THR A 211 -11.20 -3.88 5.32
CA THR A 211 -10.54 -2.58 5.49
C THR A 211 -11.27 -1.74 6.51
N ALA A 212 -12.61 -1.66 6.46
CA ALA A 212 -13.40 -0.94 7.45
C ALA A 212 -13.18 -1.48 8.87
N THR A 213 -13.13 -2.81 9.05
CA THR A 213 -12.77 -3.42 10.35
C THR A 213 -11.38 -2.98 10.82
N GLY A 214 -10.38 -2.97 9.95
CA GLY A 214 -9.03 -2.50 10.28
C GLY A 214 -9.00 -1.02 10.68
N LEU A 215 -9.70 -0.16 9.93
CA LEU A 215 -9.80 1.27 10.24
C LEU A 215 -10.53 1.52 11.56
N MET A 216 -11.62 0.80 11.85
CA MET A 216 -12.32 0.89 13.14
C MET A 216 -11.42 0.47 14.31
N ARG A 217 -10.57 -0.56 14.13
CA ARG A 217 -9.60 -0.99 15.14
C ARG A 217 -8.54 0.08 15.45
N MET A 218 -8.12 0.84 14.43
CA MET A 218 -7.26 2.01 14.63
C MET A 218 -7.99 3.16 15.30
N ALA A 219 -9.24 3.41 14.89
CA ALA A 219 -10.07 4.47 15.44
C ALA A 219 -10.35 4.26 16.93
N ASN A 220 -10.61 3.01 17.35
CA ASN A 220 -10.83 2.59 18.74
C ASN A 220 -9.53 2.49 19.59
N ASN A 221 -8.38 2.95 19.11
CA ASN A 221 -7.07 2.82 19.80
C ASN A 221 -6.66 1.39 20.19
N LYS A 222 -7.22 0.38 19.52
CA LYS A 222 -6.89 -1.02 19.85
C LYS A 222 -5.60 -1.49 19.18
N HIS A 223 -5.26 -0.91 18.03
CA HIS A 223 -4.14 -1.35 17.21
C HIS A 223 -3.45 -0.18 16.51
N TRP A 224 -2.13 -0.29 16.35
CA TRP A 224 -1.33 0.59 15.50
C TRP A 224 -1.59 0.29 14.02
N LEU A 225 -1.27 1.21 13.10
CA LEU A 225 -1.42 0.92 11.66
C LEU A 225 -0.55 -0.27 11.23
N SER A 226 0.68 -0.37 11.77
CA SER A 226 1.57 -1.51 11.53
C SER A 226 0.91 -2.85 11.91
N ASP A 227 0.21 -2.91 13.06
CA ASP A 227 -0.51 -4.10 13.52
C ASP A 227 -1.61 -4.49 12.53
N VAL A 228 -2.33 -3.51 11.99
CA VAL A 228 -3.43 -3.68 11.02
C VAL A 228 -2.88 -4.16 9.69
N MET A 229 -1.81 -3.56 9.17
CA MET A 229 -1.21 -3.95 7.89
C MET A 229 -0.56 -5.33 7.94
N VAL A 230 0.19 -5.64 9.01
CA VAL A 230 0.75 -6.98 9.20
C VAL A 230 -0.37 -8.00 9.42
N GLY A 231 -1.41 -7.66 10.20
CA GLY A 231 -2.58 -8.51 10.39
C GLY A 231 -3.27 -8.85 9.08
N ALA A 232 -3.55 -7.84 8.24
CA ALA A 232 -4.14 -8.01 6.92
C ALA A 232 -3.31 -8.94 6.04
N GLY A 233 -1.99 -8.73 6.00
CA GLY A 233 -1.08 -9.55 5.22
C GLY A 233 -1.03 -11.01 5.70
N ILE A 234 -0.99 -11.25 7.02
CA ILE A 234 -1.05 -12.61 7.59
C ILE A 234 -2.37 -13.30 7.20
N GLY A 235 -3.51 -12.62 7.33
CA GLY A 235 -4.82 -13.19 6.97
C GLY A 235 -4.89 -13.63 5.50
N ILE A 236 -4.38 -12.80 4.58
CA ILE A 236 -4.30 -13.16 3.16
C ILE A 236 -3.35 -14.34 2.94
N LEU A 237 -2.13 -14.30 3.48
CA LEU A 237 -1.15 -15.39 3.29
C LEU A 237 -1.67 -16.71 3.83
N SER A 238 -2.22 -16.74 5.05
CA SER A 238 -2.75 -17.96 5.64
C SER A 238 -3.88 -18.56 4.80
N THR A 239 -4.69 -17.71 4.16
CA THR A 239 -5.72 -18.17 3.22
C THR A 239 -5.10 -18.78 1.97
N GLU A 240 -4.17 -18.07 1.34
CA GLU A 240 -3.46 -18.52 0.13
C GLU A 240 -2.71 -19.84 0.38
N PHE A 241 -1.98 -19.95 1.49
CA PHE A 241 -1.27 -21.18 1.88
C PHE A 241 -2.25 -22.31 2.25
N GLY A 242 -3.35 -22.02 2.95
CA GLY A 242 -4.32 -23.05 3.30
C GLY A 242 -5.02 -23.65 2.08
N TYR A 243 -5.40 -22.80 1.12
CA TYR A 243 -5.94 -23.24 -0.17
C TYR A 243 -4.89 -23.99 -0.98
N TRP A 244 -3.62 -23.54 -0.98
CA TRP A 244 -2.54 -24.24 -1.66
C TRP A 244 -2.26 -25.63 -1.09
N ILE A 245 -2.26 -25.77 0.25
CA ILE A 245 -2.09 -27.06 0.93
C ILE A 245 -3.28 -27.97 0.63
N ALA A 246 -4.51 -27.46 0.75
CA ALA A 246 -5.71 -28.23 0.43
C ALA A 246 -5.72 -28.68 -1.04
N ASP A 247 -5.33 -27.80 -1.97
CA ASP A 247 -5.20 -28.12 -3.39
C ASP A 247 -4.12 -29.19 -3.64
N ALA A 248 -3.02 -29.19 -2.89
CA ALA A 248 -1.98 -30.22 -2.99
C ALA A 248 -2.47 -31.60 -2.52
N PHE A 249 -3.23 -31.65 -1.42
CA PHE A 249 -3.80 -32.89 -0.90
C PHE A 249 -4.99 -33.41 -1.71
N MET A 250 -5.89 -32.52 -2.13
CA MET A 250 -7.16 -32.88 -2.79
C MET A 250 -7.05 -32.90 -4.33
N LYS A 251 -5.94 -32.40 -4.90
CA LYS A 251 -5.71 -32.31 -6.36
C LYS A 251 -6.90 -31.67 -7.08
N ASP A 252 -7.48 -32.34 -8.07
CA ASP A 252 -8.65 -31.87 -8.83
C ASP A 252 -10.00 -32.25 -8.18
N LYS A 253 -10.01 -33.04 -7.09
CA LYS A 253 -11.26 -33.53 -6.50
C LYS A 253 -12.04 -32.39 -5.85
N GLY A 254 -13.27 -32.18 -6.32
CA GLY A 254 -14.17 -31.16 -5.78
C GLY A 254 -13.83 -29.73 -6.19
N LEU A 255 -13.08 -29.52 -7.28
CA LEU A 255 -13.03 -28.22 -7.96
C LEU A 255 -14.16 -28.14 -8.98
N ASN A 256 -14.95 -27.08 -8.90
CA ASN A 256 -16.00 -26.77 -9.87
C ASN A 256 -15.47 -25.89 -11.01
N ILE A 257 -14.32 -25.21 -10.83
CA ILE A 257 -13.75 -24.25 -11.79
C ILE A 257 -12.24 -24.41 -11.88
N ARG A 258 -11.68 -24.43 -13.10
CA ARG A 258 -10.24 -24.52 -13.38
C ARG A 258 -9.59 -23.14 -13.57
N GLU A 259 -8.41 -22.99 -12.99
CA GLU A 259 -7.56 -21.77 -12.95
C GLU A 259 -7.23 -21.18 -14.34
N LEU A 260 -7.20 -22.02 -15.38
CA LEU A 260 -6.95 -21.64 -16.78
C LEU A 260 -7.96 -20.61 -17.34
N GLN A 261 -9.19 -20.59 -16.82
CA GLN A 261 -10.25 -19.69 -17.28
C GLN A 261 -10.09 -18.24 -16.78
N GLU A 262 -9.25 -18.00 -15.75
CA GLU A 262 -8.95 -16.63 -15.28
C GLU A 262 -7.89 -15.93 -16.15
N GLU A 263 -6.97 -16.65 -16.80
CA GLU A 263 -5.94 -16.03 -17.66
C GLU A 263 -6.52 -15.49 -18.98
N GLU A 264 -7.48 -16.19 -19.60
CA GLU A 264 -8.21 -15.70 -20.78
C GLU A 264 -9.03 -14.42 -20.49
N ARG A 265 -9.32 -14.13 -19.22
CA ARG A 265 -10.09 -12.94 -18.81
C ARG A 265 -9.26 -11.67 -18.61
N LEU A 266 -7.92 -11.75 -18.58
CA LEU A 266 -7.05 -10.56 -18.54
C LEU A 266 -6.96 -9.90 -19.93
N GLY A 267 -8.09 -9.38 -20.43
CA GLY A 267 -8.16 -8.65 -21.69
C GLY A 267 -7.26 -7.41 -21.73
N ARG A 268 -6.91 -6.97 -22.94
CA ARG A 268 -6.21 -5.70 -23.20
C ARG A 268 -7.20 -4.52 -23.12
N ASN A 269 -7.74 -4.24 -21.93
CA ASN A 269 -8.60 -3.08 -21.69
C ASN A 269 -7.82 -1.86 -21.19
N ASN A 270 -8.47 -0.68 -21.28
CA ASN A 270 -7.96 0.58 -20.74
C ASN A 270 -7.63 0.45 -19.25
N PRO A 271 -6.55 1.11 -18.79
CA PRO A 271 -6.09 0.96 -17.42
C PRO A 271 -6.81 1.84 -16.40
N SER A 272 -8.06 2.24 -16.65
CA SER A 272 -8.85 3.05 -15.71
C SER A 272 -8.94 2.38 -14.35
N PHE A 273 -8.78 3.18 -13.30
CA PHE A 273 -8.72 2.64 -11.94
C PHE A 273 -9.20 3.63 -10.88
N LEU A 274 -9.59 3.07 -9.73
CA LEU A 274 -9.78 3.76 -8.46
C LEU A 274 -9.12 2.94 -7.36
N GLY A 275 -8.29 3.57 -6.53
CA GLY A 275 -7.48 2.86 -5.55
C GLY A 275 -7.13 3.65 -4.31
N LEU A 276 -6.77 2.91 -3.28
CA LEU A 276 -6.20 3.44 -2.04
C LEU A 276 -4.71 3.66 -2.21
N TYR A 277 -4.22 4.77 -1.67
CA TYR A 277 -2.85 5.26 -1.78
C TYR A 277 -2.27 5.41 -0.37
N MET A 278 -1.15 4.77 -0.07
CA MET A 278 -0.50 4.87 1.24
C MET A 278 1.02 4.92 1.08
N GLY A 279 1.71 5.68 1.93
CA GLY A 279 3.17 5.77 1.85
C GLY A 279 3.78 6.75 2.83
N PHE A 280 5.06 7.04 2.63
CA PHE A 280 5.83 7.94 3.48
C PHE A 280 6.30 9.15 2.69
N ASN A 281 6.14 10.33 3.28
CA ASN A 281 6.69 11.57 2.78
C ASN A 281 8.10 11.75 3.34
N VAL A 282 9.08 11.79 2.45
CA VAL A 282 10.48 12.09 2.74
C VAL A 282 10.74 13.53 2.27
N PRO A 283 10.67 14.52 3.17
CA PRO A 283 11.02 15.89 2.82
C PRO A 283 12.52 15.96 2.48
N LEU A 284 12.84 16.59 1.36
CA LEU A 284 14.21 16.73 0.85
C LEU A 284 14.82 18.10 1.15
N SER A 285 14.00 19.08 1.52
CA SER A 285 14.40 20.46 1.82
C SER A 285 14.64 20.70 3.32
N LYS A 286 15.65 21.50 3.64
CA LYS A 286 15.90 22.05 4.99
C LYS A 286 15.57 23.54 5.00
N PHE A 287 14.91 24.04 6.04
CA PHE A 287 14.54 25.45 6.14
C PHE A 287 15.32 26.16 7.25
N HIS A 288 15.80 27.36 6.93
CA HIS A 288 16.42 28.28 7.88
C HIS A 288 15.49 29.48 8.01
N THR A 289 15.16 29.88 9.24
CA THR A 289 14.42 31.12 9.51
C THR A 289 15.38 32.17 10.06
N ASP A 290 15.08 33.45 9.81
CA ASP A 290 15.93 34.64 10.03
C ASP A 290 16.27 34.97 11.50
N GLY A 291 16.11 34.00 12.41
CA GLY A 291 16.38 34.11 13.85
C GLY A 291 17.32 33.02 14.38
N GLY A 292 18.15 32.41 13.52
CA GLY A 292 19.13 31.38 13.92
C GLY A 292 18.53 30.01 14.29
N THR A 293 17.20 29.84 14.19
CA THR A 293 16.52 28.57 14.49
C THR A 293 16.42 27.72 13.22
N THR A 294 16.94 26.49 13.27
CA THR A 294 16.89 25.53 12.15
C THR A 294 15.67 24.63 12.26
N TYR A 295 14.83 24.63 11.23
CA TYR A 295 13.68 23.75 11.12
C TYR A 295 13.96 22.66 10.07
N GLN A 296 13.98 21.39 10.51
CA GLN A 296 14.12 20.25 9.63
C GLN A 296 12.81 19.46 9.61
N ALA A 297 12.20 19.32 8.45
CA ALA A 297 11.08 18.41 8.28
C ALA A 297 11.61 16.96 8.34
N ALA A 298 10.98 16.10 9.13
CA ALA A 298 11.29 14.68 9.24
C ALA A 298 10.28 13.84 8.44
N MET A 299 10.60 12.56 8.24
CA MET A 299 9.73 11.63 7.51
C MET A 299 8.32 11.64 8.09
N GLY A 300 7.37 11.90 7.21
CA GLY A 300 5.95 11.93 7.45
C GLY A 300 5.23 10.74 6.81
N THR A 301 3.94 10.63 7.06
CA THR A 301 3.10 9.59 6.45
C THR A 301 2.00 10.22 5.62
N VAL A 302 1.57 9.53 4.57
CA VAL A 302 0.45 9.89 3.72
C VAL A 302 -0.51 8.72 3.51
N LEU A 303 -1.80 9.02 3.54
CA LEU A 303 -2.90 8.14 3.16
C LEU A 303 -3.81 8.88 2.19
N GLY A 304 -4.47 8.20 1.27
CA GLY A 304 -5.31 8.86 0.29
C GLY A 304 -6.02 7.92 -0.67
N VAL A 305 -6.71 8.54 -1.62
CA VAL A 305 -7.39 7.87 -2.73
C VAL A 305 -6.84 8.44 -4.04
N GLU A 306 -6.56 7.57 -5.01
CA GLU A 306 -6.11 7.90 -6.36
C GLU A 306 -7.05 7.27 -7.37
N GLY A 307 -7.45 8.02 -8.40
CA GLY A 307 -8.25 7.48 -9.49
C GLY A 307 -7.94 8.17 -10.80
N ALA A 308 -7.96 7.40 -11.89
CA ALA A 308 -7.73 7.91 -13.23
C ALA A 308 -8.63 7.20 -14.23
N TYR A 309 -9.15 7.98 -15.17
CA TYR A 309 -9.90 7.49 -16.31
C TYR A 309 -9.03 7.56 -17.56
N PHE A 310 -8.79 6.41 -18.19
CA PHE A 310 -7.98 6.30 -19.40
C PHE A 310 -8.88 6.24 -20.63
N PHE A 311 -8.81 7.30 -21.44
CA PHE A 311 -9.50 7.37 -22.73
C PHE A 311 -8.92 6.34 -23.70
N ASN A 312 -7.60 6.20 -23.68
CA ASN A 312 -6.82 5.26 -24.48
C ASN A 312 -5.89 4.44 -23.58
N ARG A 313 -5.29 3.37 -24.12
CA ARG A 313 -4.38 2.48 -23.38
C ARG A 313 -3.21 3.20 -22.71
N ASN A 314 -2.78 4.33 -23.26
CA ASN A 314 -1.59 5.06 -22.82
C ASN A 314 -1.86 6.40 -22.14
N LEU A 315 -3.01 7.02 -22.34
CA LEU A 315 -3.31 8.37 -21.85
C LEU A 315 -4.64 8.38 -21.09
N GLY A 316 -4.60 8.94 -19.89
CA GLY A 316 -5.75 9.17 -19.05
C GLY A 316 -5.67 10.49 -18.31
N PHE A 317 -6.77 10.82 -17.65
CA PHE A 317 -6.87 11.98 -16.79
C PHE A 317 -7.44 11.54 -15.45
N GLY A 318 -6.92 12.11 -14.37
CA GLY A 318 -7.29 11.68 -13.04
C GLY A 318 -6.84 12.62 -11.96
N GLY A 319 -6.94 12.13 -10.73
CA GLY A 319 -6.56 12.88 -9.56
C GLY A 319 -6.29 12.00 -8.35
N ARG A 320 -5.72 12.62 -7.33
CA ARG A 320 -5.56 12.02 -6.01
C ARG A 320 -5.88 13.02 -4.93
N THR A 321 -6.43 12.52 -3.84
CA THR A 321 -6.65 13.28 -2.61
C THR A 321 -5.90 12.59 -1.50
N THR A 322 -5.04 13.31 -0.80
CA THR A 322 -4.19 12.74 0.24
C THR A 322 -4.25 13.55 1.54
N PHE A 323 -4.14 12.81 2.63
CA PHE A 323 -4.06 13.26 4.01
C PHE A 323 -2.65 12.94 4.49
N SER A 324 -1.87 13.95 4.84
CA SER A 324 -0.46 13.80 5.18
C SER A 324 -0.14 14.44 6.53
N ASN A 325 0.83 13.85 7.22
CA ASN A 325 1.43 14.43 8.41
C ASN A 325 2.95 14.44 8.25
N ILE A 326 3.60 15.58 8.50
CA ILE A 326 5.06 15.72 8.56
C ILE A 326 5.46 16.21 9.94
N GLN A 327 6.52 15.64 10.50
CA GLN A 327 7.10 16.10 11.77
C GLN A 327 8.09 17.23 11.54
N VAL A 328 8.14 18.20 12.45
CA VAL A 328 9.09 19.31 12.40
C VAL A 328 10.09 19.17 13.56
N ILE A 329 11.37 19.05 13.22
CA ILE A 329 12.49 19.08 14.16
C ILE A 329 12.94 20.53 14.29
N VAL A 330 12.97 21.05 15.50
CA VAL A 330 13.42 22.43 15.82
C VAL A 330 14.79 22.35 16.49
N ASN A 331 15.80 23.04 15.97
CA ASN A 331 17.16 23.12 16.55
C ASN A 331 17.80 21.76 16.91
N GLY A 332 17.55 20.72 16.12
CA GLY A 332 18.09 19.37 16.35
C GLY A 332 17.43 18.59 17.48
N THR A 333 16.49 19.19 18.21
CA THR A 333 15.61 18.50 19.15
C THR A 333 14.33 18.11 18.43
N ALA A 334 14.15 16.80 18.21
CA ALA A 334 12.88 16.26 17.74
C ALA A 334 11.90 16.30 18.92
N SER A 335 11.11 17.37 19.04
CA SER A 335 9.96 17.36 19.92
C SER A 335 8.84 16.56 19.21
N PRO A 336 8.38 15.45 19.80
CA PRO A 336 7.34 14.63 19.17
C PRO A 336 6.05 15.42 18.88
N ASP A 337 5.77 16.49 19.64
CA ASP A 337 4.48 17.17 19.61
C ASP A 337 4.33 18.20 18.47
N ASN A 338 5.41 18.49 17.74
CA ASN A 338 5.41 19.45 16.63
C ASN A 338 5.15 18.73 15.28
N THR A 339 3.89 18.38 15.02
CA THR A 339 3.47 17.75 13.75
C THR A 339 2.58 18.65 12.92
N VAL A 340 2.86 18.76 11.63
CA VAL A 340 2.06 19.54 10.67
C VAL A 340 1.19 18.58 9.85
N ASN A 341 -0.13 18.78 9.91
CA ASN A 341 -1.10 18.06 9.08
C ASN A 341 -1.44 18.88 7.83
N PHE A 342 -1.55 18.22 6.69
CA PHE A 342 -1.96 18.86 5.45
C PHE A 342 -2.73 17.94 4.52
N TYR A 343 -3.60 18.55 3.74
CA TYR A 343 -4.42 17.91 2.71
C TYR A 343 -3.85 18.32 1.37
N THR A 344 -3.74 17.36 0.45
CA THR A 344 -3.31 17.65 -0.92
C THR A 344 -4.33 17.11 -1.90
N PHE A 345 -4.85 17.99 -2.73
CA PHE A 345 -5.66 17.64 -3.89
C PHE A 345 -4.78 17.74 -5.14
N CYS A 346 -4.81 16.74 -6.00
CA CYS A 346 -4.04 16.74 -7.23
C CYS A 346 -4.90 16.35 -8.42
N LEU A 347 -4.70 17.00 -9.55
CA LEU A 347 -5.39 16.73 -10.81
C LEU A 347 -4.41 16.83 -11.99
N GLY A 348 -4.55 15.95 -12.98
CA GLY A 348 -3.72 16.02 -14.18
C GLY A 348 -3.69 14.73 -15.02
N PRO A 349 -2.87 14.73 -16.08
CA PRO A 349 -2.70 13.59 -16.96
C PRO A 349 -1.93 12.43 -16.31
N TYR A 350 -2.35 11.22 -16.69
CA TYR A 350 -1.71 9.96 -16.38
C TYR A 350 -1.29 9.27 -17.68
N PHE A 351 -0.11 8.68 -17.68
CA PHE A 351 0.46 7.96 -18.80
C PHE A 351 0.74 6.52 -18.38
N SER A 352 0.34 5.54 -19.18
CA SER A 352 0.53 4.12 -18.88
C SER A 352 1.28 3.41 -20.00
N LEU A 353 2.31 2.66 -19.64
CA LEU A 353 3.09 1.80 -20.51
C LEU A 353 2.91 0.34 -20.06
N PRO A 354 2.10 -0.45 -20.77
CA PRO A 354 1.89 -1.86 -20.44
C PRO A 354 3.10 -2.69 -20.91
N LEU A 355 3.91 -3.15 -19.95
CA LEU A 355 5.06 -4.02 -20.22
C LEU A 355 4.59 -5.44 -20.58
N THR A 356 3.62 -5.98 -19.84
CA THR A 356 3.00 -7.29 -20.12
C THR A 356 1.47 -7.24 -19.92
N LEU A 357 0.76 -8.37 -20.04
CA LEU A 357 -0.67 -8.44 -19.67
C LEU A 357 -0.91 -8.14 -18.19
N ARG A 358 0.11 -8.35 -17.35
CA ARG A 358 0.05 -8.16 -15.90
C ARG A 358 0.81 -6.92 -15.43
N TRP A 359 1.97 -6.61 -16.00
CA TRP A 359 2.80 -5.49 -15.54
C TRP A 359 2.53 -4.22 -16.35
N THR A 360 2.24 -3.12 -15.65
CA THR A 360 2.21 -1.78 -16.25
C THR A 360 3.13 -0.84 -15.50
N VAL A 361 3.75 0.07 -16.23
CA VAL A 361 4.54 1.17 -15.69
C VAL A 361 3.76 2.43 -16.00
N ASP A 362 3.39 3.17 -14.97
CA ASP A 362 2.60 4.39 -15.14
C ASP A 362 3.36 5.59 -14.60
N THR A 363 3.26 6.71 -15.29
CA THR A 363 3.77 8.01 -14.85
C THR A 363 2.63 9.03 -14.86
N LYS A 364 2.80 10.12 -14.13
CA LYS A 364 1.75 11.15 -13.98
C LYS A 364 2.39 12.51 -13.80
N LEU A 365 1.68 13.54 -14.26
CA LEU A 365 2.02 14.93 -14.04
C LEU A 365 0.78 15.62 -13.50
N LEU A 366 0.86 16.19 -12.31
CA LEU A 366 -0.30 16.68 -11.57
C LEU A 366 -0.06 18.11 -11.10
N ALA A 367 -1.06 18.97 -11.28
CA ALA A 367 -1.16 20.21 -10.51
C ALA A 367 -1.64 19.85 -9.10
N THR A 368 -1.02 20.42 -8.07
CA THR A 368 -1.33 20.13 -6.67
C THR A 368 -1.83 21.37 -5.96
N LEU A 369 -2.89 21.23 -5.17
CA LEU A 369 -3.35 22.24 -4.23
C LEU A 369 -3.15 21.68 -2.83
N THR A 370 -2.28 22.31 -2.04
CA THR A 370 -1.95 21.88 -0.68
C THR A 370 -2.52 22.86 0.31
N GLN A 371 -3.29 22.35 1.27
CA GLN A 371 -3.87 23.11 2.39
C GLN A 371 -3.28 22.59 3.70
N TYR A 372 -2.62 23.48 4.44
CA TYR A 372 -2.05 23.17 5.75
C TYR A 372 -3.04 23.51 6.87
N ASN A 373 -3.16 22.64 7.88
CA ASN A 373 -3.95 22.93 9.07
C ASN A 373 -3.17 23.78 10.07
N THR A 374 -3.86 24.74 10.69
CA THR A 374 -3.30 25.59 11.76
C THR A 374 -2.73 24.72 12.87
N THR A 375 -1.42 24.80 13.03
CA THR A 375 -0.69 24.00 14.03
C THR A 375 -0.05 24.94 15.04
N LYS A 376 -0.30 24.68 16.34
CA LYS A 376 0.34 25.40 17.44
C LYS A 376 1.68 24.73 17.74
N ILE A 377 2.78 25.44 17.55
CA ILE A 377 4.13 24.98 17.90
C ILE A 377 4.62 25.83 19.06
N GLU A 378 4.88 25.21 20.22
CA GLU A 378 5.56 25.83 21.38
C GLU A 378 5.06 27.25 21.76
N ASN A 379 3.73 27.48 21.73
CA ASN A 379 3.01 28.73 22.00
C ASN A 379 2.89 29.78 20.88
N ASN A 380 3.43 29.56 19.68
CA ASN A 380 3.19 30.44 18.53
C ASN A 380 2.20 29.81 17.53
N TYR A 381 1.21 30.61 17.10
CA TYR A 381 0.33 30.24 15.99
C TYR A 381 1.07 30.53 14.68
N ILE A 382 1.40 29.48 13.94
CA ILE A 382 1.91 29.64 12.58
C ILE A 382 0.69 29.81 11.68
N GLN A 383 0.57 30.97 11.02
CA GLN A 383 -0.41 31.15 9.97
C GLN A 383 -0.07 30.23 8.81
N CYS A 384 -0.97 29.29 8.56
CA CYS A 384 -0.82 28.28 7.52
C CYS A 384 -1.16 28.86 6.16
N ASP A 385 -0.39 28.46 5.16
CA ASP A 385 -0.62 28.86 3.78
C ASP A 385 -1.47 27.81 3.03
N THR A 386 -2.08 28.21 1.93
CA THR A 386 -2.67 27.31 0.94
C THR A 386 -2.14 27.72 -0.41
N GLY A 387 -1.62 26.77 -1.18
CA GLY A 387 -0.99 27.13 -2.43
C GLY A 387 -0.90 26.02 -3.44
N TRP A 388 -0.57 26.46 -4.65
CA TRP A 388 -0.40 25.62 -5.82
C TRP A 388 1.01 25.05 -5.86
N GLY A 389 1.10 23.86 -6.43
CA GLY A 389 2.33 23.12 -6.62
C GLY A 389 2.23 22.19 -7.83
N ILE A 390 3.29 21.43 -8.04
CA ILE A 390 3.38 20.47 -9.14
C ILE A 390 3.90 19.15 -8.57
N GLY A 391 3.28 18.05 -8.98
CA GLY A 391 3.70 16.70 -8.65
C GLY A 391 3.99 15.90 -9.92
N THR A 392 5.05 15.11 -9.89
CA THR A 392 5.30 14.06 -10.88
C THR A 392 5.48 12.74 -10.17
N GLY A 393 5.29 11.62 -10.86
CA GLY A 393 5.41 10.33 -10.22
C GLY A 393 5.63 9.18 -11.18
N PHE A 394 6.15 8.10 -10.61
CA PHE A 394 6.40 6.83 -11.28
C PHE A 394 5.78 5.71 -10.47
N SER A 395 5.11 4.78 -11.12
CA SER A 395 4.54 3.60 -10.47
C SER A 395 4.72 2.35 -11.32
N ILE A 396 4.99 1.24 -10.64
CA ILE A 396 5.01 -0.10 -11.24
C ILE A 396 3.81 -0.83 -10.66
N ASN A 397 2.92 -1.27 -11.54
CA ASN A 397 1.66 -1.90 -11.18
C ASN A 397 1.61 -3.33 -11.71
N TYR A 398 1.15 -4.23 -10.85
CA TYR A 398 0.89 -5.62 -11.16
C TYR A 398 -0.61 -5.88 -11.15
N ARG A 399 -1.14 -6.34 -12.28
CA ARG A 399 -2.53 -6.74 -12.46
C ARG A 399 -2.67 -8.18 -11.98
N VAL A 400 -3.43 -8.29 -10.92
CA VAL A 400 -3.64 -9.51 -10.17
C VAL A 400 -4.76 -10.32 -10.80
N LYS A 401 -5.94 -9.68 -10.88
CA LYS A 401 -7.14 -10.15 -11.53
C LYS A 401 -7.57 -9.11 -12.57
N LYS A 402 -8.53 -9.47 -13.43
CA LYS A 402 -9.09 -8.57 -14.45
C LYS A 402 -9.38 -7.15 -13.91
N HIS A 403 -9.93 -7.06 -12.70
CA HIS A 403 -10.38 -5.81 -12.07
C HIS A 403 -9.58 -5.40 -10.83
N PHE A 404 -8.47 -6.06 -10.51
CA PHE A 404 -7.72 -5.75 -9.31
C PHE A 404 -6.22 -5.72 -9.58
N GLY A 405 -5.54 -4.71 -9.07
CA GLY A 405 -4.10 -4.53 -9.19
C GLY A 405 -3.50 -3.92 -7.95
N PHE A 406 -2.21 -4.19 -7.77
CA PHE A 406 -1.39 -3.61 -6.72
C PHE A 406 -0.18 -2.92 -7.35
N GLY A 407 0.31 -1.85 -6.77
CA GLY A 407 1.47 -1.14 -7.31
C GLY A 407 2.34 -0.50 -6.25
N LEU A 408 3.61 -0.35 -6.59
CA LEU A 408 4.57 0.47 -5.85
C LEU A 408 4.71 1.81 -6.59
N PHE A 409 4.85 2.90 -5.85
CA PHE A 409 5.03 4.22 -6.45
C PHE A 409 6.13 5.02 -5.76
N SER A 410 6.68 5.96 -6.53
CA SER A 410 7.57 7.02 -6.09
C SER A 410 7.10 8.32 -6.73
N ASP A 411 6.58 9.22 -5.90
CA ASP A 411 6.03 10.50 -6.32
C ASP A 411 6.87 11.64 -5.77
N TYR A 412 7.12 12.64 -6.59
CA TYR A 412 7.88 13.83 -6.25
C TYR A 412 6.97 15.05 -6.33
N ASN A 413 6.79 15.73 -5.20
CA ASN A 413 5.90 16.87 -5.07
C ASN A 413 6.68 18.13 -4.71
N ILE A 414 6.39 19.21 -5.43
CA ILE A 414 6.81 20.57 -5.13
C ILE A 414 5.57 21.27 -4.59
N GLN A 415 5.58 21.59 -3.30
CA GLN A 415 4.43 22.14 -2.58
C GLN A 415 4.80 23.48 -1.92
N PRO A 416 3.83 24.39 -1.69
CA PRO A 416 4.10 25.66 -1.00
C PRO A 416 4.63 25.42 0.42
N ALA A 417 5.36 26.39 0.96
CA ALA A 417 5.82 26.36 2.34
C ALA A 417 4.64 26.35 3.34
N HIS A 418 4.88 25.75 4.51
CA HIS A 418 3.88 25.67 5.57
C HIS A 418 3.53 27.05 6.17
N SER A 419 4.50 27.96 6.22
CA SER A 419 4.38 29.28 6.85
C SER A 419 4.28 30.36 5.79
N GLN A 420 3.31 31.27 5.93
CA GLN A 420 3.12 32.43 5.03
C GLN A 420 4.34 33.36 4.97
N ASN A 421 5.19 33.35 6.01
CA ASN A 421 6.43 34.15 6.06
C ASN A 421 7.57 33.55 5.23
N CYS A 422 7.41 32.33 4.72
CA CYS A 422 8.41 31.66 3.90
C CYS A 422 7.85 31.40 2.50
N ARG A 423 8.43 32.02 1.47
CA ARG A 423 7.99 31.85 0.06
C ARG A 423 8.72 30.70 -0.66
N ALA A 424 9.52 29.91 0.04
CA ALA A 424 10.28 28.82 -0.57
C ALA A 424 9.41 27.57 -0.74
N TYR A 425 9.43 26.98 -1.93
CA TYR A 425 8.77 25.70 -2.19
C TYR A 425 9.46 24.56 -1.43
N VAL A 426 8.65 23.63 -0.94
CA VAL A 426 9.07 22.41 -0.25
C VAL A 426 9.09 21.27 -1.26
N HIS A 427 10.19 20.52 -1.27
CA HIS A 427 10.34 19.34 -2.10
C HIS A 427 10.13 18.09 -1.26
N THR A 428 9.16 17.27 -1.62
CA THR A 428 8.79 16.05 -0.90
C THR A 428 8.82 14.86 -1.83
N LEU A 429 9.59 13.82 -1.47
CA LEU A 429 9.54 12.52 -2.14
C LEU A 429 8.61 11.59 -1.36
N THR A 430 7.55 11.12 -1.99
CA THR A 430 6.64 10.14 -1.43
C THR A 430 6.94 8.75 -1.98
N LEU A 431 7.18 7.78 -1.10
CA LEU A 431 7.36 6.37 -1.47
C LEU A 431 6.24 5.55 -0.85
N GLY A 432 5.62 4.66 -1.61
CA GLY A 432 4.50 3.92 -1.07
C GLY A 432 3.93 2.85 -1.98
N THR A 433 2.73 2.43 -1.60
CA THR A 433 1.99 1.35 -2.24
C THR A 433 0.55 1.76 -2.52
N LYS A 434 -0.01 1.23 -3.60
CA LYS A 434 -1.41 1.44 -3.96
C LYS A 434 -2.10 0.13 -4.29
N ALA A 435 -3.35 0.01 -3.85
CA ALA A 435 -4.24 -1.08 -4.22
C ALA A 435 -5.41 -0.49 -5.00
N ALA A 436 -5.63 -0.97 -6.22
CA ALA A 436 -6.55 -0.34 -7.16
C ALA A 436 -7.50 -1.35 -7.82
N ILE A 437 -8.75 -0.93 -7.94
CA ILE A 437 -9.79 -1.61 -8.72
C ILE A 437 -9.79 -1.01 -10.11
N ARG A 438 -9.78 -1.87 -11.14
CA ARG A 438 -9.75 -1.47 -12.55
C ARG A 438 -11.10 -1.72 -13.21
N PHE A 439 -11.52 -0.85 -14.11
CA PHE A 439 -12.80 -0.94 -14.80
C PHE A 439 -12.69 -0.60 -16.28
#